data_AF-A0A6G3BRQ7-F1
#
_entry.id   AF-A0A6G3BRQ7-F1
#
_cell.length_a   1.000
_cell.length_b   1.000
_cell.length_c   1.000
_cell.angle_alpha   90.00
_cell.angle_beta   90.00
_cell.angle_gamma   90.00
#
_symmetry.space_group_name_H-M   'P 1'
#
loop_
_entity.id
_entity.type
_entity.pdbx_description
1 polymer ?
#
loop_
_entity_poly.entity_id
_entity_poly.type
_entity_poly.pdbx_seq_one_letter_code
_entity_poly.pdbx_strand_id
1 'polypeptide(L)'
;MSPVIEEHARARLITDGPLTRPVPVDLRYDATEDPRTVHITLPGGTDWAFGRDLLERGLRTPIERGAVRVWPCGRTQLIVELHSTDGVEVFQFEIRTLIRFLARTRAQAPATATPSDGTPEKRPSRTTTTTAAPTTTAARPERGAQAARG
;
A
#
# COMPACT_ATOMS: atom_id res chain seq x y z
N MET A 1 31.08 7.18 6.87
CA MET A 1 30.54 5.83 7.15
C MET A 1 29.10 6.01 7.59
N SER A 2 28.14 5.70 6.72
CA SER A 2 26.73 5.73 7.13
C SER A 2 26.47 4.53 8.05
N PRO A 3 25.82 4.70 9.21
CA PRO A 3 25.66 3.60 10.15
C PRO A 3 24.60 2.62 9.64
N VAL A 4 24.87 1.31 9.70
CA VAL A 4 23.86 0.28 9.44
C VAL A 4 22.67 0.47 10.38
N ILE A 5 21.45 0.37 9.85
CA ILE A 5 20.22 0.39 10.65
C ILE A 5 19.77 -1.06 10.85
N GLU A 6 19.60 -1.42 12.11
CA GLU A 6 19.02 -2.69 12.52
C GLU A 6 17.80 -2.44 13.43
N GLU A 7 16.73 -3.21 13.25
CA GLU A 7 15.56 -3.18 14.11
C GLU A 7 15.01 -4.59 14.31
N HIS A 8 14.88 -5.00 15.57
CA HIS A 8 14.16 -6.21 15.92
C HIS A 8 12.65 -6.03 15.71
N ALA A 9 12.05 -6.93 14.94
CA ALA A 9 10.62 -6.96 14.68
C ALA A 9 10.03 -8.34 14.99
N ARG A 10 8.73 -8.47 14.80
CA ARG A 10 8.04 -9.76 14.82
C ARG A 10 7.33 -9.96 13.49
N ALA A 11 7.52 -11.14 12.91
CA ALA A 11 6.78 -11.58 11.74
C ALA A 11 5.96 -12.82 12.09
N ARG A 12 4.83 -13.06 11.42
CA ARG A 12 4.19 -14.38 11.41
C ARG A 12 4.38 -14.98 10.03
N LEU A 13 4.97 -16.16 9.95
CA LEU A 13 4.99 -16.98 8.74
C LEU A 13 3.69 -17.79 8.69
N ILE A 14 2.94 -17.65 7.60
CA ILE A 14 1.62 -18.29 7.39
C ILE A 14 1.75 -19.54 6.51
N THR A 15 2.96 -19.84 6.04
CA THR A 15 3.26 -21.03 5.26
C THR A 15 3.57 -22.22 6.16
N ASP A 16 2.69 -23.21 6.09
CA ASP A 16 2.78 -24.56 6.65
C ASP A 16 2.61 -24.75 8.19
N GLY A 17 1.43 -25.21 8.59
CA GLY A 17 1.16 -25.81 9.91
C GLY A 17 0.18 -25.07 10.83
N PRO A 18 -0.40 -25.76 11.84
CA PRO A 18 -1.64 -25.34 12.50
C PRO A 18 -1.52 -24.16 13.49
N LEU A 19 -0.38 -23.46 13.57
CA LEU A 19 -0.20 -22.30 14.46
C LEU A 19 0.82 -21.28 13.89
N THR A 20 0.29 -20.17 13.37
CA THR A 20 0.99 -18.94 12.92
C THR A 20 1.60 -18.16 14.10
N ARG A 21 2.61 -18.72 14.77
CA ARG A 21 3.26 -18.05 15.90
C ARG A 21 4.12 -16.87 15.39
N PRO A 22 4.06 -15.69 16.04
CA PRO A 22 5.03 -14.65 15.80
C PRO A 22 6.45 -15.13 16.10
N VAL A 23 7.36 -14.98 15.14
CA VAL A 23 8.79 -15.21 15.26
C VAL A 23 9.53 -13.87 15.31
N PRO A 24 10.60 -13.74 16.12
CA PRO A 24 11.47 -12.57 16.06
C PRO A 24 12.16 -12.54 14.69
N VAL A 25 12.29 -11.36 14.09
CA VAL A 25 13.03 -11.16 12.84
C VAL A 25 13.87 -9.91 12.95
N ASP A 26 14.96 -9.86 12.20
CA ASP A 26 15.86 -8.72 12.16
C ASP A 26 15.70 -7.97 10.85
N LEU A 27 15.32 -6.70 10.92
CA LEU A 27 15.29 -5.79 9.78
C LEU A 27 16.64 -5.08 9.68
N ARG A 28 17.35 -5.24 8.56
CA ARG A 28 18.65 -4.62 8.34
C ARG A 28 18.65 -3.77 7.07
N TYR A 29 19.31 -2.62 7.14
CA TYR A 29 19.53 -1.72 6.02
C TYR A 29 20.94 -1.14 6.08
N ASP A 30 21.68 -1.26 4.98
CA ASP A 30 23.01 -0.71 4.80
C ASP A 30 23.03 0.18 3.54
N ALA A 31 23.12 1.50 3.74
CA ALA A 31 23.14 2.45 2.63
C ALA A 31 24.42 2.40 1.78
N THR A 32 25.51 1.83 2.32
CA THR A 32 26.80 1.72 1.64
C THR A 32 26.90 0.46 0.79
N GLU A 33 26.25 -0.62 1.24
CA GLU A 33 26.16 -1.89 0.51
C GLU A 33 25.08 -1.84 -0.58
N ASP A 34 23.82 -1.58 -0.21
CA ASP A 34 22.72 -1.41 -1.16
C ASP A 34 21.61 -0.49 -0.60
N PRO A 35 21.56 0.79 -1.04
CA PRO A 35 20.58 1.76 -0.54
C PRO A 35 19.13 1.50 -1.00
N ARG A 36 18.92 0.52 -1.88
CA ARG A 36 17.60 0.15 -2.40
C ARG A 36 17.04 -1.11 -1.76
N THR A 37 17.80 -1.80 -0.93
CA THR A 37 17.43 -3.10 -0.40
C THR A 37 17.30 -3.08 1.12
N VAL A 38 16.28 -3.79 1.62
CA VAL A 38 16.06 -4.08 3.03
C VAL A 38 16.16 -5.58 3.21
N HIS A 39 16.99 -6.00 4.17
CA HIS A 39 17.15 -7.39 4.53
C HIS A 39 16.25 -7.74 5.72
N ILE A 40 15.62 -8.90 5.64
CA ILE A 40 14.81 -9.47 6.73
C ILE A 40 15.37 -10.85 7.04
N THR A 41 15.99 -10.97 8.20
CA THR A 41 16.58 -12.24 8.63
C THR A 41 15.64 -12.94 9.62
N LEU A 42 15.30 -14.18 9.31
CA LEU A 42 14.52 -15.05 10.17
C LEU A 42 15.40 -15.87 11.11
N PRO A 43 14.84 -16.37 12.23
CA PRO A 43 15.53 -17.35 13.05
C PRO A 43 15.85 -18.58 12.21
N GLY A 44 17.09 -19.05 12.29
CA GLY A 44 17.60 -20.12 11.41
C GLY A 44 18.46 -19.62 10.24
N GLY A 45 18.63 -18.30 10.10
CA GLY A 45 19.60 -17.70 9.18
C GLY A 45 19.07 -17.49 7.76
N THR A 46 17.79 -17.73 7.51
CA THR A 46 17.17 -17.39 6.23
C THR A 46 17.10 -15.87 6.10
N ASP A 47 17.77 -15.33 5.10
CA ASP A 47 17.79 -13.89 4.81
C ASP A 47 17.04 -13.57 3.52
N TRP A 48 16.21 -12.54 3.58
CA TRP A 48 15.35 -12.12 2.48
C TRP A 48 15.61 -10.67 2.11
N ALA A 49 15.87 -10.42 0.83
CA ALA A 49 16.11 -9.09 0.30
C ALA A 49 14.84 -8.53 -0.37
N PHE A 50 14.38 -7.37 0.10
CA PHE A 50 13.23 -6.67 -0.46
C PHE A 50 13.61 -5.27 -0.92
N GLY A 51 13.00 -4.82 -2.02
CA GLY A 51 13.11 -3.41 -2.41
C GLY A 51 12.55 -2.49 -1.33
N ARG A 52 13.36 -1.55 -0.83
CA ARG A 52 12.93 -0.54 0.14
C ARG A 52 11.68 0.19 -0.36
N ASP A 53 11.69 0.59 -1.62
CA ASP A 53 10.58 1.30 -2.25
C ASP A 53 9.31 0.43 -2.36
N LEU A 54 9.46 -0.90 -2.49
CA LEU A 54 8.35 -1.84 -2.56
C LEU A 54 7.62 -1.88 -1.21
N LEU A 55 8.37 -2.00 -0.11
CA LEU A 55 7.81 -1.95 1.24
C LEU A 55 7.17 -0.60 1.54
N GLU A 56 7.82 0.50 1.16
CA GLU A 56 7.29 1.86 1.37
C GLU A 56 5.96 2.11 0.64
N ARG A 57 5.83 1.62 -0.59
CA ARG A 57 4.58 1.70 -1.37
C ARG A 57 3.53 0.73 -0.86
N GLY A 58 3.95 -0.49 -0.53
CA GLY A 58 3.11 -1.56 0.01
C GLY A 58 2.43 -1.22 1.33
N LEU A 59 3.03 -0.33 2.14
CA LEU A 59 2.39 0.20 3.34
C LEU A 59 1.15 1.08 3.07
N ARG A 60 0.98 1.58 1.84
CA ARG A 60 -0.10 2.52 1.48
C ARG A 60 -1.15 1.88 0.58
N THR A 61 -0.71 1.06 -0.37
CA THR A 61 -1.56 0.43 -1.37
C THR A 61 -1.02 -0.96 -1.70
N PRO A 62 -1.89 -1.93 -2.04
CA PRO A 62 -1.42 -3.18 -2.63
C PRO A 62 -0.51 -2.92 -3.83
N ILE A 63 0.62 -3.62 -3.88
CA ILE A 63 1.61 -3.55 -4.96
C ILE A 63 2.23 -4.93 -5.18
N GLU A 64 2.62 -5.20 -6.42
CA GLU A 64 3.28 -6.43 -6.82
C GLU A 64 4.51 -6.10 -7.67
N ARG A 65 5.61 -6.81 -7.46
CA ARG A 65 6.83 -6.73 -8.26
C ARG A 65 7.49 -8.09 -8.35
N GLY A 66 7.51 -8.65 -9.56
CA GLY A 66 8.09 -9.97 -9.80
C GLY A 66 7.37 -11.02 -8.96
N ALA A 67 8.11 -11.79 -8.17
CA ALA A 67 7.59 -12.81 -7.27
C ALA A 67 7.03 -12.27 -5.95
N VAL A 68 7.06 -10.95 -5.71
CA VAL A 68 6.74 -10.37 -4.40
C VAL A 68 5.50 -9.50 -4.48
N ARG A 69 4.52 -9.78 -3.62
CA ARG A 69 3.32 -8.98 -3.46
C ARG A 69 3.23 -8.44 -2.04
N VAL A 70 2.90 -7.16 -1.90
CA VAL A 70 2.87 -6.47 -0.60
C VAL A 70 1.58 -5.67 -0.48
N TRP A 71 0.86 -5.83 0.62
CA TRP A 71 -0.37 -5.08 0.86
C TRP A 71 -0.67 -4.88 2.36
N PRO A 72 -1.33 -3.77 2.72
CA PRO A 72 -1.80 -3.58 4.09
C PRO A 72 -3.04 -4.45 4.35
N CYS A 73 -3.09 -5.07 5.51
CA CYS A 73 -4.24 -5.79 6.03
C CYS A 73 -4.74 -5.09 7.31
N GLY A 74 -5.75 -4.24 7.15
CA GLY A 74 -6.24 -3.37 8.22
C GLY A 74 -5.24 -2.27 8.57
N ARG A 75 -5.21 -1.87 9.86
CA ARG A 75 -4.41 -0.72 10.33
C ARG A 75 -3.06 -1.11 10.94
N THR A 76 -2.84 -2.40 11.18
CA THR A 76 -1.72 -2.87 12.01
C THR A 76 -0.84 -3.89 11.32
N GLN A 77 -1.30 -4.54 10.25
CA GLN A 77 -0.59 -5.64 9.62
C GLN A 77 -0.23 -5.30 8.18
N LEU A 78 1.02 -5.54 7.79
CA LEU A 78 1.47 -5.60 6.40
C LEU A 78 1.65 -7.07 6.04
N ILE A 79 1.11 -7.48 4.90
CA ILE A 79 1.33 -8.81 4.35
C ILE A 79 2.34 -8.72 3.21
N VAL A 80 3.29 -9.64 3.21
CA VAL A 80 4.26 -9.87 2.13
C VAL A 80 4.11 -11.31 1.68
N GLU A 81 3.76 -11.50 0.42
CA GLU A 81 3.60 -12.80 -0.23
C GLU A 81 4.72 -12.99 -1.25
N LEU A 82 5.34 -14.16 -1.21
CA LEU A 82 6.47 -14.53 -2.04
C LEU A 82 6.14 -15.80 -2.80
N HIS A 83 6.15 -15.68 -4.13
CA HIS A 83 5.81 -16.76 -5.04
C HIS A 83 7.09 -17.42 -5.54
N SER A 84 7.32 -18.66 -5.12
CA SER A 84 8.43 -19.50 -5.56
C SER A 84 7.91 -20.72 -6.32
N THR A 85 8.80 -21.46 -6.98
CA THR A 85 8.47 -22.74 -7.62
C THR A 85 7.90 -23.76 -6.63
N ASP A 86 8.36 -23.69 -5.39
CA ASP A 86 8.02 -24.61 -4.30
C ASP A 86 6.73 -24.23 -3.57
N GLY A 87 6.14 -23.07 -3.88
CA GLY A 87 4.89 -22.61 -3.29
C GLY A 87 4.87 -21.13 -2.99
N VAL A 88 3.94 -20.75 -2.12
CA VAL A 88 3.71 -19.35 -1.74
C VAL A 88 4.04 -19.17 -0.27
N GLU A 89 4.98 -18.28 0.03
CA GLU A 89 5.32 -17.92 1.40
C GLU A 89 4.68 -16.60 1.82
N VAL A 90 3.97 -16.58 2.94
CA VAL A 90 3.24 -15.40 3.40
C VAL A 90 3.75 -14.95 4.76
N PHE A 91 4.21 -13.70 4.83
CA PHE A 91 4.71 -13.05 6.02
C PHE A 91 3.75 -11.95 6.44
N GLN A 92 3.47 -11.87 7.74
CA GLN A 92 2.73 -10.78 8.36
C GLN A 92 3.63 -9.98 9.30
N PHE A 93 3.72 -8.67 9.10
CA PHE A 93 4.52 -7.74 9.91
C PHE A 93 3.65 -6.66 10.55
N GLU A 94 4.12 -6.11 11.67
CA GLU A 94 3.48 -4.96 12.29
C GLU A 94 3.85 -3.65 11.57
N ILE A 95 2.83 -2.91 11.12
CA ILE A 95 2.97 -1.71 10.29
C ILE A 95 3.80 -0.63 10.99
N ARG A 96 3.57 -0.35 12.28
CA ARG A 96 4.30 0.74 12.98
C ARG A 96 5.79 0.45 13.05
N THR A 97 6.17 -0.81 13.20
CA THR A 97 7.57 -1.24 13.23
C THR A 97 8.24 -1.00 11.89
N LEU A 98 7.61 -1.41 10.79
CA LEU A 98 8.11 -1.14 9.44
C LEU A 98 8.16 0.36 9.12
N ILE A 99 7.16 1.14 9.54
CA ILE A 99 7.16 2.60 9.36
C ILE A 99 8.36 3.23 10.09
N ARG A 100 8.60 2.88 11.36
CA ARG A 100 9.72 3.42 12.14
C ARG A 100 11.08 3.03 11.55
N PHE A 101 11.20 1.79 11.07
CA PHE A 101 12.41 1.34 10.38
C PHE A 101 12.64 2.11 9.08
N LEU A 102 11.67 2.13 8.16
CA LEU A 102 11.78 2.82 6.87
C LEU A 102 11.93 4.35 6.99
N ALA A 103 11.42 4.96 8.07
CA ALA A 103 11.68 6.37 8.34
C ALA A 103 13.16 6.65 8.62
N ARG A 104 13.85 5.76 9.35
CA ARG A 104 15.29 5.88 9.62
C ARG A 104 16.13 5.63 8.37
N THR A 105 15.75 4.68 7.52
CA THR A 105 16.49 4.39 6.27
C THR A 105 16.48 5.58 5.31
N ARG A 106 15.35 6.31 5.22
CA ARG A 106 15.25 7.55 4.44
C ARG A 106 16.16 8.67 4.93
N ALA A 107 16.42 8.74 6.24
CA ALA A 107 17.32 9.75 6.79
C ALA A 107 18.80 9.50 6.42
N GLN A 108 19.14 8.27 6.01
CA GLN A 108 20.49 7.90 5.61
C GLN A 108 20.68 7.78 4.10
N ALA A 109 19.62 7.46 3.36
CA ALA A 109 19.66 7.53 1.91
C ALA A 109 19.95 8.98 1.51
N PRO A 110 20.91 9.24 0.59
CA PRO A 110 21.11 10.60 0.09
C PRO A 110 19.78 11.10 -0.44
N ALA A 111 19.39 12.31 -0.02
CA ALA A 111 18.16 12.94 -0.46
C ALA A 111 18.18 12.96 -1.99
N THR A 112 17.50 12.00 -2.61
CA THR A 112 17.15 12.14 -4.01
C THR A 112 16.13 13.25 -3.96
N ALA A 113 16.60 14.47 -4.23
CA ALA A 113 15.76 15.64 -4.36
C ALA A 113 14.59 15.21 -5.25
N THR A 114 13.40 15.16 -4.67
CA THR A 114 12.20 15.21 -5.46
C THR A 114 12.30 16.57 -6.17
N PRO A 115 12.33 16.65 -7.51
CA PRO A 115 11.91 17.89 -8.13
C PRO A 115 10.46 18.05 -7.68
N SER A 116 10.26 18.88 -6.65
CA SER A 116 8.98 19.48 -6.35
C SER A 116 8.75 20.48 -7.48
N ASP A 117 8.42 19.96 -8.66
CA ASP A 117 7.85 20.77 -9.71
C ASP A 117 6.35 20.83 -9.43
N GLY A 118 5.92 22.00 -9.01
CA GLY A 118 4.53 22.25 -8.67
C GLY A 118 3.68 22.29 -9.94
N THR A 119 2.47 21.77 -9.85
CA THR A 119 1.25 22.46 -10.31
C THR A 119 0.06 21.81 -9.62
N PRO A 120 -0.83 22.57 -8.92
CA PRO A 120 -2.10 22.03 -8.46
C PRO A 120 -3.00 21.81 -9.67
N GLU A 121 -3.13 20.55 -10.10
CA GLU A 121 -4.03 20.21 -11.20
C GLU A 121 -5.49 20.40 -10.77
N LYS A 122 -6.16 21.19 -11.59
CA LYS A 122 -7.46 21.83 -11.38
C LYS A 122 -8.58 20.78 -11.40
N ARG A 123 -9.34 20.73 -10.32
CA ARG A 123 -10.68 20.09 -10.22
C ARG A 123 -11.48 20.36 -11.51
N PRO A 124 -11.93 19.35 -12.29
CA PRO A 124 -12.79 19.63 -13.43
C PRO A 124 -14.14 20.15 -12.92
N SER A 125 -14.31 21.47 -13.04
CA SER A 125 -15.60 22.13 -12.89
C SER A 125 -16.52 21.63 -14.00
N ARG A 126 -17.63 21.04 -13.55
CA ARG A 126 -18.91 20.90 -14.23
C ARG A 126 -19.21 22.13 -15.10
N THR A 127 -19.09 22.00 -16.42
CA THR A 127 -19.55 23.02 -17.36
C THR A 127 -21.01 22.73 -17.69
N THR A 128 -21.92 23.47 -17.04
CA THR A 128 -23.30 23.62 -17.47
C THR A 128 -23.32 24.49 -18.73
N THR A 129 -23.59 23.89 -19.89
CA THR A 129 -23.94 24.66 -21.09
C THR A 129 -25.39 25.11 -20.95
N THR A 130 -25.55 26.39 -20.63
CA THR A 130 -26.81 27.13 -20.73
C THR A 130 -26.89 27.71 -22.15
N THR A 131 -27.86 27.27 -22.93
CA THR A 131 -28.34 27.96 -24.14
C THR A 131 -29.86 28.03 -24.05
N ALA A 132 -30.39 29.25 -24.16
CA ALA A 132 -31.78 29.60 -23.92
C ALA A 132 -32.72 29.37 -25.12
N ALA A 133 -33.95 28.90 -24.83
CA ALA A 133 -35.31 29.34 -25.22
C ALA A 133 -35.58 29.91 -26.65
N PRO A 134 -36.78 29.71 -27.29
CA PRO A 134 -38.08 30.08 -26.68
C PRO A 134 -39.34 29.23 -26.99
N THR A 135 -40.28 29.33 -26.03
CA THR A 135 -41.76 29.46 -26.06
C THR A 135 -42.63 28.71 -27.07
N THR A 136 -43.72 28.08 -26.55
CA THR A 136 -45.12 27.99 -27.09
C THR A 136 -45.77 26.72 -26.48
N THR A 137 -46.60 26.81 -25.43
CA THR A 137 -48.07 27.03 -25.43
C THR A 137 -48.85 25.74 -25.15
N ALA A 138 -49.84 25.88 -24.25
CA ALA A 138 -50.99 24.99 -24.01
C ALA A 138 -50.71 23.61 -23.37
N ALA A 139 -51.51 23.05 -22.47
CA ALA A 139 -52.67 23.50 -21.72
C ALA A 139 -52.92 22.46 -20.61
N ARG A 140 -53.43 22.91 -19.47
CA ARG A 140 -54.22 22.13 -18.50
C ARG A 140 -55.47 21.60 -19.25
N PRO A 141 -55.97 20.37 -19.03
CA PRO A 141 -56.80 20.10 -17.86
C PRO A 141 -56.73 18.72 -17.21
N GLU A 142 -57.28 18.75 -16.02
CA GLU A 142 -57.53 17.67 -15.06
C GLU A 142 -58.68 16.78 -15.51
N ARG A 143 -58.56 15.45 -15.33
CA ARG A 143 -59.56 14.56 -14.67
C ARG A 143 -59.34 13.07 -14.98
N GLY A 144 -59.72 12.23 -14.01
CA GLY A 144 -60.12 10.83 -14.21
C GLY A 144 -59.35 9.88 -13.29
N ALA A 145 -59.86 9.56 -12.10
CA ALA A 145 -60.64 8.34 -11.80
C ALA A 145 -59.71 7.09 -11.68
N GLN A 146 -59.39 6.60 -10.47
CA GLN A 146 -60.20 5.78 -9.54
C GLN A 146 -60.19 4.26 -9.85
N ALA A 147 -60.10 3.48 -8.75
CA ALA A 147 -60.34 2.05 -8.52
C ALA A 147 -59.03 1.26 -8.31
N ALA A 148 -58.67 0.71 -7.15
CA ALA A 148 -59.42 0.01 -6.09
C ALA A 148 -60.25 -1.17 -6.60
N ARG A 149 -59.69 -2.38 -6.45
CA ARG A 149 -60.26 -3.74 -6.34
C ARG A 149 -59.17 -4.72 -6.80
N GLY A 150 -58.84 -5.79 -6.10
CA GLY A 150 -59.35 -6.38 -4.86
C GLY A 150 -58.43 -7.53 -4.46
#